data_AF-A0A0A2LDQ2-F1
#
_entry.id   AF-A0A0A2LDQ2-F1
#
_cell.length_a   1.000
_cell.length_b   1.000
_cell.length_c   1.000
_cell.angle_alpha   90.00
_cell.angle_beta   90.00
_cell.angle_gamma   90.00
#
_symmetry.space_group_name_H-M   'P 1'
#
loop_
_entity.id
_entity.type
_entity.pdbx_description
1 polymer ?
#
loop_
_entity_poly.entity_id
_entity_poly.type
_entity_poly.pdbx_seq_one_letter_code
_entity_poly.pdbx_strand_id
1 'polypeptide(L)'
;MAPLSIFVDGKSSVTRQAERGNLNFIIKAIGTDREGLSKKVTETSNDINRLFKELSPKADTGEIIPGSPVTSFSSTSLETRFHFPRDEEGERLPTVYHANLSLHAVFQDFAKLNEVVGKLIFYPNIEIASLGWCLTEATQMALSSESREEAMRDAVQKANDYARVVRREVDAVDIRETGGGLQYGMNSRMIPGQHNLHMQSQMATMQMQQQQVVQSNTGQPTVFDSPTIHLDSYLSGSPALDLNPQLIRYLTS
;
A
#
# COMPACT_ATOMS: atom_id res chain seq x y z
N MET A 1 49.73 -23.94 3.67
CA MET A 1 48.66 -24.01 2.65
C MET A 1 47.97 -22.65 2.59
N ALA A 2 47.54 -22.20 1.42
CA ALA A 2 46.77 -20.96 1.32
C ALA A 2 45.37 -21.14 1.96
N PRO A 3 44.83 -20.08 2.60
CA PRO A 3 43.46 -20.10 3.10
C PRO A 3 42.48 -20.30 1.92
N LEU A 4 41.44 -21.12 2.14
CA LEU A 4 40.35 -21.33 1.19
C LEU A 4 39.15 -20.54 1.70
N SER A 5 38.63 -19.64 0.87
CA SER A 5 37.41 -18.89 1.17
C SER A 5 36.25 -19.46 0.35
N ILE A 6 35.12 -19.66 1.01
CA ILE A 6 33.85 -20.04 0.37
C ILE A 6 32.80 -18.98 0.70
N PHE A 7 31.93 -18.66 -0.26
CA PHE A 7 30.78 -17.80 -0.06
C PHE A 7 29.54 -18.67 -0.21
N VAL A 8 28.65 -18.62 0.78
CA VAL A 8 27.43 -19.43 0.81
C VAL A 8 26.24 -18.55 1.16
N ASP A 9 25.15 -18.75 0.43
CA ASP A 9 23.88 -18.06 0.69
C ASP A 9 22.96 -18.98 1.50
N GLY A 10 22.45 -18.41 2.59
CA GLY A 10 21.44 -19.01 3.44
C GLY A 10 20.04 -18.75 2.91
N LYS A 11 19.15 -19.73 3.00
CA LYS A 11 17.76 -19.58 2.56
C LYS A 11 16.82 -19.97 3.68
N SER A 12 15.73 -19.22 3.80
CA SER A 12 14.59 -19.59 4.66
C SER A 12 13.28 -19.38 3.93
N SER A 13 12.31 -20.24 4.26
CA SER A 13 10.94 -20.04 3.84
C SER A 13 9.97 -20.43 4.93
N VAL A 14 9.09 -19.50 5.30
CA VAL A 14 8.03 -19.73 6.29
C VAL A 14 6.69 -19.39 5.67
N THR A 15 5.67 -20.19 5.97
CA THR A 15 4.31 -19.99 5.45
C THR A 15 3.36 -19.70 6.60
N ARG A 16 2.56 -18.64 6.48
CA ARG A 16 1.54 -18.26 7.46
C ARG A 16 0.21 -17.93 6.81
N GLN A 17 -0.86 -18.14 7.57
CA GLN A 17 -2.19 -17.67 7.20
C GLN A 17 -2.23 -16.14 7.28
N ALA A 18 -3.00 -15.53 6.39
CA ALA A 18 -3.26 -14.10 6.47
C ALA A 18 -4.00 -13.74 7.76
N GLU A 19 -3.66 -12.59 8.34
CA GLU A 19 -4.29 -12.07 9.56
C GLU A 19 -5.16 -10.84 9.27
N ARG A 20 -4.99 -10.24 8.08
CA ARG A 20 -5.65 -9.02 7.63
C ARG A 20 -5.99 -9.09 6.14
N GLY A 21 -7.12 -8.48 5.79
CA GLY A 21 -7.58 -8.30 4.42
C GLY A 21 -7.50 -6.83 4.04
N ASN A 22 -6.81 -6.51 2.95
CA ASN A 22 -6.62 -5.16 2.46
C ASN A 22 -7.52 -4.94 1.23
N LEU A 23 -8.53 -4.11 1.37
CA LEU A 23 -9.45 -3.75 0.31
C LEU A 23 -9.13 -2.34 -0.21
N ASN A 24 -8.93 -2.23 -1.52
CA ASN A 24 -8.83 -0.96 -2.23
C ASN A 24 -9.93 -0.87 -3.29
N PHE A 25 -10.65 0.24 -3.31
CA PHE A 25 -11.71 0.49 -4.27
C PHE A 25 -11.80 1.97 -4.61
N ILE A 26 -12.36 2.25 -5.78
CA ILE A 26 -12.41 3.59 -6.37
C ILE A 26 -13.85 3.92 -6.68
N ILE A 27 -14.30 5.08 -6.22
CA ILE A 27 -15.55 5.68 -6.64
C ILE A 27 -15.26 6.48 -7.92
N LYS A 28 -15.92 6.17 -9.04
CA LYS A 28 -15.72 6.80 -10.35
C LYS A 28 -17.03 7.36 -10.90
N ALA A 29 -17.01 8.60 -11.37
CA ALA A 29 -18.11 9.18 -12.13
C ALA A 29 -17.59 9.85 -13.39
N ILE A 30 -18.31 9.69 -14.50
CA ILE A 30 -17.97 10.24 -15.81
C ILE A 30 -19.22 10.93 -16.39
N GLY A 31 -19.03 12.11 -16.98
CA GLY A 31 -20.14 12.86 -17.57
C GLY A 31 -19.74 14.26 -18.03
N THR A 32 -20.73 15.04 -18.48
CA THR A 32 -20.53 16.41 -18.99
C THR A 32 -20.77 17.50 -17.95
N ASP A 33 -21.43 17.17 -16.83
CA ASP A 33 -21.71 18.07 -15.70
C ASP A 33 -20.69 17.88 -14.57
N ARG A 34 -19.70 18.77 -14.51
CA ARG A 34 -18.63 18.73 -13.49
C ARG A 34 -19.16 18.78 -12.06
N GLU A 35 -20.17 19.60 -11.80
CA GLU A 35 -20.69 19.81 -10.45
C GLU A 35 -21.52 18.61 -9.99
N GLY A 36 -22.43 18.12 -10.84
CA GLY A 36 -23.22 16.92 -10.58
C GLY A 36 -22.36 15.67 -10.35
N LEU A 37 -21.27 15.51 -11.11
CA LEU A 37 -20.32 14.41 -10.90
C LEU A 37 -19.63 14.49 -9.54
N SER A 38 -19.15 15.69 -9.18
CA SER A 38 -18.44 15.91 -7.92
C SER A 38 -19.36 15.63 -6.72
N LYS A 39 -20.62 16.10 -6.82
CA LYS A 39 -21.67 15.82 -5.83
C LYS A 39 -21.93 14.32 -5.71
N LYS A 40 -22.13 13.62 -6.83
CA LYS A 40 -22.39 12.16 -6.85
C LYS A 40 -21.27 11.34 -6.20
N VAL A 41 -20.00 11.65 -6.52
CA VAL A 41 -18.85 10.98 -5.90
C VAL A 41 -18.78 11.27 -4.40
N THR A 42 -19.03 12.52 -4.01
CA THR A 42 -19.00 12.93 -2.60
C THR A 42 -20.12 12.28 -1.79
N GLU A 43 -21.34 12.22 -2.31
CA GLU A 43 -22.48 11.55 -1.66
C GLU A 43 -22.18 10.06 -1.43
N THR A 44 -21.69 9.38 -2.47
CA THR A 44 -21.29 7.97 -2.35
C THR A 44 -20.16 7.81 -1.32
N SER A 45 -19.15 8.68 -1.35
CA SER A 45 -18.05 8.67 -0.39
C SER A 45 -18.53 8.87 1.05
N ASN A 46 -19.50 9.75 1.28
CA ASN A 46 -20.08 9.97 2.60
C ASN A 46 -20.84 8.74 3.12
N ASP A 47 -21.59 8.07 2.26
CA ASP A 47 -22.29 6.83 2.61
C ASP A 47 -21.31 5.71 2.98
N ILE A 48 -20.27 5.54 2.18
CA ILE A 48 -19.22 4.55 2.46
C ILE A 48 -18.44 4.90 3.73
N ASN A 49 -18.10 6.18 3.94
CA ASN A 49 -17.44 6.61 5.17
C ASN A 49 -18.29 6.35 6.40
N ARG A 50 -19.62 6.49 6.32
CA ARG A 50 -20.54 6.13 7.41
C ARG A 50 -20.51 4.62 7.68
N LEU A 51 -20.60 3.79 6.64
CA LEU A 51 -20.47 2.34 6.77
C LEU A 51 -19.16 1.94 7.47
N PHE A 52 -18.02 2.51 7.06
CA PHE A 52 -16.73 2.17 7.66
C PHE A 52 -16.53 2.72 9.07
N LYS A 53 -17.15 3.85 9.41
CA LYS A 53 -17.19 4.33 10.80
C LYS A 53 -17.94 3.37 11.72
N GLU A 54 -19.03 2.75 11.25
CA GLU A 54 -19.76 1.74 12.01
C GLU A 54 -18.96 0.44 12.18
N LEU A 55 -18.17 0.07 11.17
CA LEU A 55 -17.34 -1.15 11.19
C LEU A 55 -16.00 -0.99 11.91
N SER A 56 -15.59 0.25 12.20
CA SER A 56 -14.35 0.59 12.90
C SER A 56 -14.67 1.50 14.09
N PRO A 57 -15.45 1.05 15.08
CA PRO A 57 -15.74 1.85 16.25
C PRO A 57 -14.44 2.15 17.01
N LYS A 58 -14.30 3.41 17.42
CA LYS A 58 -13.16 3.89 18.18
C LYS A 58 -13.61 4.21 19.60
N ALA A 59 -12.77 3.88 20.58
CA ALA A 59 -12.92 4.33 21.95
C ALA A 59 -12.75 5.86 22.02
N ASP A 60 -13.16 6.46 23.14
CA ASP A 60 -13.04 7.91 23.38
C ASP A 60 -11.58 8.40 23.31
N THR A 61 -10.62 7.49 23.51
CA THR A 61 -9.17 7.73 23.36
C THR A 61 -8.69 7.80 21.91
N GLY A 62 -9.57 7.48 20.95
CA GLY A 62 -9.25 7.38 19.52
C GLY A 62 -8.68 6.01 19.09
N GLU A 63 -8.46 5.10 20.03
CA GLU A 63 -8.01 3.74 19.76
C GLU A 63 -9.15 2.86 19.23
N ILE A 64 -8.81 1.88 18.41
CA ILE A 64 -9.80 0.94 17.84
C ILE A 64 -10.27 0.00 18.95
N ILE A 65 -11.58 -0.20 19.05
CA ILE A 65 -12.13 -1.14 20.03
C ILE A 65 -11.69 -2.57 19.65
N PRO A 66 -11.14 -3.37 20.59
CA PRO A 66 -10.81 -4.76 20.33
C PRO A 66 -12.00 -5.52 19.74
N GLY A 67 -11.76 -6.29 18.67
CA GLY A 67 -12.81 -7.01 17.95
C GLY A 67 -13.53 -6.20 16.84
N SER A 68 -13.17 -4.94 16.61
CA SER A 68 -13.70 -4.15 15.48
C SER A 68 -13.42 -4.83 14.13
N PRO A 69 -14.42 -5.09 13.27
CA PRO A 69 -14.19 -5.79 12.01
C PRO A 69 -13.15 -5.14 11.09
N VAL A 70 -13.09 -3.80 11.10
CA VAL A 70 -12.14 -2.98 10.36
C VAL A 70 -11.15 -2.35 11.34
N THR A 71 -9.86 -2.52 11.08
CA THR A 71 -8.79 -1.93 11.90
C THR A 71 -8.41 -0.53 11.42
N SER A 72 -8.50 -0.26 10.13
CA SER A 72 -8.25 1.08 9.61
C SER A 72 -8.98 1.28 8.29
N PHE A 73 -9.35 2.52 8.01
CA PHE A 73 -9.81 2.92 6.70
C PHE A 73 -9.36 4.35 6.43
N SER A 74 -9.17 4.67 5.16
CA SER A 74 -8.81 6.01 4.69
C SER A 74 -9.35 6.25 3.30
N SER A 75 -9.45 7.52 2.92
CA SER A 75 -9.88 7.95 1.60
C SER A 75 -8.96 9.03 1.06
N THR A 76 -8.73 9.04 -0.25
CA THR A 76 -8.05 10.15 -0.92
C THR A 76 -8.98 11.36 -1.04
N SER A 77 -8.42 12.50 -1.43
CA SER A 77 -9.20 13.65 -1.89
C SER A 77 -9.89 13.33 -3.22
N LEU A 78 -10.99 14.04 -3.49
CA LEU A 78 -11.66 14.01 -4.80
C LEU A 78 -10.73 14.57 -5.88
N GLU A 79 -10.41 13.77 -6.89
CA GLU A 79 -9.73 14.22 -8.10
C GLU A 79 -10.76 14.43 -9.21
N THR A 80 -10.65 15.55 -9.93
CA THR A 80 -11.43 15.81 -11.14
C THR A 80 -10.51 16.13 -12.30
N ARG A 81 -10.64 15.39 -13.40
CA ARG A 81 -9.93 15.60 -14.65
C ARG A 81 -10.93 15.79 -15.78
N PHE A 82 -10.50 16.40 -16.87
CA PHE A 82 -11.33 16.53 -18.07
C PHE A 82 -10.50 16.26 -19.31
N HIS A 83 -11.18 15.86 -20.38
CA HIS A 83 -10.60 15.78 -21.71
C HIS A 83 -11.61 16.22 -22.76
N PHE A 84 -11.11 16.54 -23.96
CA PHE A 84 -11.91 16.94 -25.11
C PHE A 84 -11.88 15.81 -26.13
N PRO A 85 -12.89 14.92 -26.14
CA PRO A 85 -12.97 13.89 -27.15
C PRO A 85 -13.16 14.51 -28.54
N ARG A 86 -12.77 13.77 -29.57
CA ARG A 86 -13.01 14.10 -30.97
C ARG A 86 -13.76 12.95 -31.63
N ASP A 87 -14.58 13.25 -32.62
CA ASP A 87 -15.20 12.23 -33.46
C ASP A 87 -14.20 11.71 -34.53
N GLU A 88 -14.67 10.80 -35.39
CA GLU A 88 -13.84 10.18 -36.44
C GLU A 88 -13.39 11.19 -37.50
N GLU A 89 -14.16 12.27 -37.66
CA GLU A 89 -13.91 13.39 -38.56
C GLU A 89 -12.94 14.44 -37.97
N GLY A 90 -12.61 14.32 -36.67
CA GLY A 90 -11.68 15.19 -35.96
C GLY A 90 -12.32 16.43 -35.33
N GLU A 91 -13.64 16.55 -35.40
CA GLU A 91 -14.43 17.61 -34.78
C GLU A 91 -14.53 17.40 -33.27
N ARG A 92 -14.61 18.52 -32.55
CA ARG A 92 -14.56 18.52 -31.07
C ARG A 92 -15.91 18.14 -30.48
N LEU A 93 -15.93 17.05 -29.71
CA LEU A 93 -17.09 16.61 -28.93
C LEU A 93 -17.19 17.37 -27.58
N PRO A 94 -18.36 17.32 -26.91
CA PRO A 94 -18.53 17.91 -25.58
C PRO A 94 -17.47 17.43 -24.59
N THR A 95 -17.02 18.34 -23.72
CA THR A 95 -16.05 18.05 -22.67
C THR A 95 -16.54 16.93 -21.77
N VAL A 96 -15.69 15.94 -21.55
CA VAL A 96 -15.96 14.83 -20.62
C VAL A 96 -15.13 15.03 -19.37
N TYR A 97 -15.79 15.04 -18.23
CA TYR A 97 -15.20 15.10 -16.91
C TYR A 97 -15.15 13.71 -16.29
N HIS A 98 -14.05 13.43 -15.58
CA HIS A 98 -13.83 12.26 -14.76
C HIS A 98 -13.63 12.72 -13.33
N ALA A 99 -14.48 12.26 -12.43
CA ALA A 99 -14.32 12.45 -11.00
C ALA A 99 -13.99 11.09 -10.36
N ASN A 100 -12.93 11.04 -9.55
CA ASN A 100 -12.59 9.82 -8.83
C ASN A 100 -12.15 10.10 -7.39
N LEU A 101 -12.34 9.09 -6.54
CA LEU A 101 -11.90 9.09 -5.15
C LEU A 101 -11.57 7.64 -4.78
N SER A 102 -10.39 7.40 -4.22
CA SER A 102 -9.96 6.06 -3.81
C SER A 102 -10.14 5.87 -2.31
N LEU A 103 -10.54 4.68 -1.89
CA LEU A 103 -10.68 4.29 -0.50
C LEU A 103 -9.90 3.02 -0.23
N HIS A 104 -9.34 2.98 0.97
CA HIS A 104 -8.52 1.89 1.47
C HIS A 104 -9.08 1.45 2.82
N ALA A 105 -9.24 0.14 3.01
CA ALA A 105 -9.71 -0.42 4.27
C ALA A 105 -8.96 -1.71 4.61
N VAL A 106 -8.59 -1.85 5.88
CA VAL A 106 -7.94 -3.04 6.44
C VAL A 106 -8.91 -3.75 7.37
N PHE A 107 -9.25 -4.97 7.02
CA PHE A 107 -10.16 -5.84 7.74
C PHE A 107 -9.37 -6.84 8.58
N GLN A 108 -9.86 -7.10 9.79
CA GLN A 108 -9.46 -8.27 10.58
C GLN A 108 -10.51 -9.38 10.56
N ASP A 109 -11.77 -9.04 10.26
CA ASP A 109 -12.86 -10.00 10.09
C ASP A 109 -13.11 -10.26 8.59
N PHE A 110 -12.73 -11.46 8.12
CA PHE A 110 -12.88 -11.85 6.71
C PHE A 110 -14.34 -12.12 6.32
N ALA A 111 -15.19 -12.53 7.26
CA ALA A 111 -16.62 -12.68 6.97
C ALA A 111 -17.24 -11.30 6.72
N LYS A 112 -16.87 -10.30 7.54
CA LYS A 112 -17.32 -8.92 7.35
C LYS A 112 -16.77 -8.29 6.07
N LEU A 113 -15.51 -8.57 5.72
CA LEU A 113 -14.94 -8.18 4.44
C LEU A 113 -15.81 -8.67 3.26
N ASN A 114 -16.16 -9.96 3.26
CA ASN A 114 -16.97 -10.54 2.18
C ASN A 114 -18.37 -9.92 2.12
N GLU A 115 -18.99 -9.66 3.27
CA GLU A 115 -20.27 -8.96 3.35
C GLU A 115 -20.18 -7.55 2.74
N VAL A 116 -19.12 -6.79 3.08
CA VAL A 116 -18.91 -5.43 2.56
C VAL A 116 -18.63 -5.45 1.06
N VAL A 117 -17.76 -6.33 0.59
CA VAL A 117 -17.47 -6.50 -0.85
C VAL A 117 -18.76 -6.81 -1.61
N GLY A 118 -19.59 -7.72 -1.08
CA GLY A 118 -20.89 -8.03 -1.66
C GLY A 118 -21.80 -6.81 -1.78
N LYS A 119 -21.80 -5.91 -0.79
CA LYS A 119 -22.56 -4.64 -0.84
C LYS A 119 -21.97 -3.64 -1.84
N LEU A 120 -20.65 -3.50 -1.88
CA LEU A 120 -19.96 -2.52 -2.73
C LEU A 120 -20.20 -2.75 -4.22
N ILE A 121 -20.31 -4.01 -4.65
CA ILE A 121 -20.54 -4.37 -6.07
C ILE A 121 -21.90 -3.85 -6.58
N PHE A 122 -22.87 -3.58 -5.70
CA PHE A 122 -24.16 -3.02 -6.11
C PHE A 122 -24.13 -1.51 -6.34
N TYR A 123 -23.06 -0.82 -5.96
CA TYR A 123 -22.92 0.61 -6.26
C TYR A 123 -22.48 0.80 -7.71
N PRO A 124 -23.26 1.52 -8.54
CA PRO A 124 -22.98 1.63 -9.98
C PRO A 124 -21.72 2.43 -10.32
N ASN A 125 -21.17 3.15 -9.34
CA ASN A 125 -20.01 4.01 -9.47
C ASN A 125 -18.82 3.52 -8.63
N ILE A 126 -18.84 2.30 -8.10
CA ILE A 126 -17.72 1.73 -7.35
C ILE A 126 -17.03 0.65 -8.18
N GLU A 127 -15.70 0.69 -8.19
CA GLU A 127 -14.84 -0.32 -8.77
C GLU A 127 -13.89 -0.85 -7.71
N ILE A 128 -13.89 -2.16 -7.47
CA ILE A 128 -12.90 -2.79 -6.59
C ILE A 128 -11.57 -2.86 -7.34
N ALA A 129 -10.59 -2.09 -6.88
CA ALA A 129 -9.29 -1.97 -7.51
C ALA A 129 -8.37 -3.13 -7.14
N SER A 130 -8.37 -3.53 -5.87
CA SER A 130 -7.63 -4.72 -5.42
C SER A 130 -8.16 -5.26 -4.10
N LEU A 131 -7.96 -6.56 -3.90
CA LEU A 131 -8.06 -7.22 -2.63
C LEU A 131 -6.73 -7.94 -2.36
N GLY A 132 -6.13 -7.69 -1.20
CA GLY A 132 -4.85 -8.26 -0.79
C GLY A 132 -4.92 -8.85 0.60
N TRP A 133 -3.92 -9.67 0.93
CA TRP A 133 -3.82 -10.38 2.20
C TRP A 133 -2.52 -10.00 2.89
N CYS A 134 -2.55 -9.68 4.17
CA CYS A 134 -1.36 -9.33 4.93
C CYS A 134 -1.36 -9.90 6.35
N LEU A 135 -0.19 -9.92 6.95
CA LEU A 135 0.01 -10.20 8.37
C LEU A 135 -0.08 -8.89 9.16
N THR A 136 -0.26 -9.00 10.48
CA THR A 136 -0.01 -7.87 11.36
C THR A 136 1.47 -7.51 11.36
N GLU A 137 1.77 -6.25 11.70
CA GLU A 137 3.15 -5.76 11.81
C GLU A 137 3.95 -6.57 12.84
N ALA A 138 3.34 -6.91 13.98
CA ALA A 138 3.98 -7.72 15.01
C ALA A 138 4.37 -9.12 14.50
N THR A 139 3.45 -9.82 13.83
CA THR A 139 3.76 -11.12 13.22
C THR A 139 4.80 -10.99 12.12
N GLN A 140 4.72 -9.94 11.29
CA GLN A 140 5.70 -9.71 10.25
C GLN A 140 7.11 -9.50 10.80
N MET A 141 7.27 -8.69 11.85
CA MET A 141 8.56 -8.47 12.51
C MET A 141 9.12 -9.75 13.12
N ALA A 142 8.28 -10.54 13.80
CA ALA A 142 8.67 -11.80 14.41
C ALA A 142 9.17 -12.80 13.34
N LEU A 143 8.41 -13.00 12.26
CA LEU A 143 8.81 -13.89 11.17
C LEU A 143 10.05 -13.41 10.43
N SER A 144 10.23 -12.09 10.29
CA SER A 144 11.44 -11.54 9.67
C SER A 144 12.67 -11.90 10.48
N SER A 145 12.58 -11.85 11.82
CA SER A 145 13.67 -12.28 12.70
C SER A 145 13.92 -13.78 12.60
N GLU A 146 12.87 -14.59 12.74
CA GLU A 146 12.93 -16.05 12.63
C GLU A 146 13.55 -16.48 11.29
N SER A 147 13.15 -15.85 10.19
CA SER A 147 13.65 -16.20 8.86
C SER A 147 15.13 -15.87 8.66
N ARG A 148 15.62 -14.77 9.24
CA ARG A 148 17.05 -14.45 9.19
C ARG A 148 17.88 -15.45 9.99
N GLU A 149 17.38 -15.86 11.16
CA GLU A 149 18.04 -16.89 11.96
C GLU A 149 18.11 -18.22 11.21
N GLU A 150 17.00 -18.64 10.58
CA GLU A 150 16.95 -19.89 9.83
C GLU A 150 17.82 -19.85 8.57
N ALA A 151 17.83 -18.73 7.85
CA ALA A 151 18.75 -18.54 6.72
C ALA A 151 20.21 -18.64 7.17
N MET A 152 20.56 -18.04 8.31
CA MET A 152 21.92 -18.15 8.85
C MET A 152 22.27 -19.59 9.22
N ARG A 153 21.34 -20.34 9.83
CA ARG A 153 21.52 -21.77 10.14
C ARG A 153 21.76 -22.59 8.86
N ASP A 154 20.98 -22.34 7.80
CA ASP A 154 21.15 -22.99 6.50
C ASP A 154 22.51 -22.66 5.85
N ALA A 155 22.97 -21.40 5.92
CA ALA A 155 24.28 -21.00 5.42
C ALA A 155 25.42 -21.74 6.17
N VAL A 156 25.35 -21.78 7.50
CA VAL A 156 26.33 -22.48 8.35
C VAL A 156 26.33 -23.98 8.05
N GLN A 157 25.14 -24.58 7.89
CA GLN A 157 25.03 -26.00 7.54
C GLN A 157 25.68 -26.29 6.18
N LYS A 158 25.40 -25.48 5.15
CA LYS A 158 26.03 -25.60 3.82
C LYS A 158 27.55 -25.46 3.86
N ALA A 159 28.06 -24.47 4.60
CA ALA A 159 29.49 -24.27 4.77
C ALA A 159 30.15 -25.52 5.40
N ASN A 160 29.55 -26.06 6.46
CA ASN A 160 30.03 -27.29 7.11
C ASN A 160 29.95 -28.51 6.19
N ASP A 161 28.90 -28.63 5.39
CA ASP A 161 28.76 -29.72 4.42
C ASP A 161 29.88 -29.68 3.36
N TYR A 162 30.23 -28.50 2.86
CA TYR A 162 31.35 -28.34 1.94
C TYR A 162 32.70 -28.59 2.61
N ALA A 163 32.92 -28.02 3.80
CA ALA A 163 34.15 -28.17 4.58
C ALA A 163 34.45 -29.66 4.87
N ARG A 164 33.41 -30.43 5.23
CA ARG A 164 33.50 -31.87 5.46
C ARG A 164 33.97 -32.64 4.22
N VAL A 165 33.49 -32.30 3.03
CA VAL A 165 33.90 -32.97 1.77
C VAL A 165 35.37 -32.68 1.44
N VAL A 166 35.82 -31.44 1.63
CA VAL A 166 37.21 -31.04 1.38
C VAL A 166 38.16 -31.36 2.55
N ARG A 167 37.65 -31.95 3.63
CA ARG A 167 38.37 -32.31 4.87
C ARG A 167 39.08 -31.11 5.50
N ARG A 168 38.37 -29.99 5.60
CA ARG A 168 38.83 -28.77 6.28
C ARG A 168 37.79 -28.33 7.30
N GLU A 169 38.19 -27.47 8.22
CA GLU A 169 37.29 -26.73 9.11
C GLU A 169 36.94 -25.37 8.48
N VAL A 170 35.84 -24.76 8.94
CA VAL A 170 35.36 -23.47 8.46
C VAL A 170 35.01 -22.57 9.64
N ASP A 171 35.44 -21.31 9.57
CA ASP A 171 35.14 -20.26 10.53
C ASP A 171 34.37 -19.13 9.84
N ALA A 172 33.41 -18.54 10.55
CA ALA A 172 32.68 -17.37 10.05
C ALA A 172 33.57 -16.12 10.16
N VAL A 173 33.92 -15.52 9.02
CA VAL A 173 34.80 -14.35 8.94
C VAL A 173 34.12 -13.09 8.40
N ASP A 174 33.02 -13.25 7.66
CA ASP A 174 32.25 -12.15 7.08
C ASP A 174 30.78 -12.59 6.94
N ILE A 175 29.86 -11.69 7.28
CA ILE A 175 28.42 -11.90 7.17
C ILE A 175 27.85 -10.76 6.34
N ARG A 176 27.21 -11.11 5.24
CA ARG A 176 26.55 -10.16 4.34
C ARG A 176 25.11 -10.57 4.15
N GLU A 177 24.22 -9.58 4.14
CA GLU A 177 22.83 -9.76 3.79
C GLU A 177 22.60 -9.21 2.39
N THR A 178 22.44 -10.11 1.41
CA THR A 178 22.22 -9.77 0.00
C THR A 178 20.78 -10.02 -0.38
N GLY A 179 19.91 -9.09 -0.01
CA GLY A 179 18.46 -9.23 -0.25
C GLY A 179 17.62 -8.88 0.97
N GLY A 180 17.91 -7.76 1.62
CA GLY A 180 17.07 -7.20 2.68
C GLY A 180 15.85 -6.52 2.06
N GLY A 181 14.86 -7.29 1.64
CA GLY A 181 13.67 -6.73 1.03
C GLY A 181 12.51 -7.70 1.10
N LEU A 182 11.50 -7.33 1.87
CA LEU A 182 10.20 -7.96 1.92
C LEU A 182 9.69 -8.22 0.49
N GLN A 183 9.86 -9.43 -0.03
CA GLN A 183 9.04 -9.91 -1.14
C GLN A 183 7.67 -10.20 -0.55
N TYR A 184 6.94 -9.13 -0.29
CA TYR A 184 5.50 -9.22 -0.20
C TYR A 184 5.04 -9.93 -1.47
N GLY A 185 4.24 -10.98 -1.34
CA GLY A 185 3.30 -11.40 -2.38
C GLY A 185 2.22 -10.32 -2.64
N MET A 186 2.58 -9.04 -2.51
CA MET A 186 1.77 -7.91 -2.88
C MET A 186 2.01 -7.66 -4.36
N ASN A 187 0.92 -7.68 -5.11
CA ASN A 187 0.74 -6.81 -6.26
C ASN A 187 0.85 -5.35 -5.81
N SER A 188 2.05 -4.91 -5.40
CA SER A 188 2.37 -3.53 -5.03
C SER A 188 2.45 -2.71 -6.30
N ARG A 189 1.28 -2.33 -6.83
CA ARG A 189 1.16 -0.98 -7.37
C ARG A 189 1.29 -0.07 -6.15
N MET A 190 2.40 0.67 -6.11
CA MET A 190 2.75 1.64 -5.08
C MET A 190 1.51 2.35 -4.54
N ILE A 191 1.31 2.32 -3.22
CA ILE A 191 0.29 3.13 -2.52
C ILE A 191 0.88 4.54 -2.37
N PRO A 192 0.40 5.56 -3.09
CA PRO A 192 0.77 6.94 -2.82
C PRO A 192 -0.02 7.39 -1.58
N GLY A 193 0.65 7.80 -0.51
CA GLY A 193 0.00 8.57 0.57
C GLY A 193 0.35 8.19 2.01
N GLN A 194 1.00 7.05 2.28
CA GLN A 194 1.32 6.69 3.67
C GLN A 194 2.47 7.51 4.31
N HIS A 195 3.19 8.33 3.54
CA HIS A 195 4.23 9.22 4.07
C HIS A 195 3.72 10.60 4.55
N ASN A 196 2.44 10.94 4.39
CA ASN A 196 1.98 12.32 4.58
C ASN A 196 1.47 12.69 5.99
N LEU A 197 1.13 11.73 6.85
CA LEU A 197 0.63 12.07 8.20
C LEU A 197 1.74 12.64 9.11
N HIS A 198 2.99 12.21 8.93
CA HIS A 198 4.11 12.69 9.75
C HIS A 198 4.67 14.03 9.25
N MET A 199 4.50 14.37 7.96
CA MET A 199 4.84 15.69 7.43
C MET A 199 3.81 16.76 7.77
N GLN A 200 2.52 16.43 7.89
CA GLN A 200 1.49 17.41 8.22
C GLN A 200 1.61 17.92 9.67
N SER A 201 2.01 17.06 10.62
CA SER A 201 2.30 17.47 11.99
C SER A 201 3.58 18.32 12.09
N GLN A 202 4.63 17.98 11.34
CA GLN A 202 5.86 18.78 11.27
C GLN A 202 5.66 20.13 10.57
N MET A 203 4.83 20.21 9.51
CA MET A 203 4.51 21.47 8.86
C MET A 203 3.69 22.41 9.75
N ALA A 204 2.79 21.89 10.59
CA ALA A 204 2.07 22.71 11.56
C ALA A 204 2.99 23.24 12.67
N THR A 205 3.99 22.46 13.11
CA THR A 205 4.99 22.92 14.08
C THR A 205 5.97 23.92 13.47
N MET A 206 6.41 23.71 12.22
CA MET A 206 7.23 24.67 11.50
C MET A 206 6.49 25.97 11.17
N GLN A 207 5.18 25.94 10.86
CA GLN A 207 4.40 27.16 10.61
C GLN A 207 4.22 28.00 11.88
N MET A 208 4.01 27.37 13.05
CA MET A 208 4.00 28.11 14.32
C MET A 208 5.36 28.71 14.64
N GLN A 209 6.45 28.02 14.27
CA GLN A 209 7.80 28.54 14.47
C GLN A 209 8.16 29.67 13.47
N GLN A 210 7.68 29.60 12.22
CA GLN A 210 7.85 30.67 11.23
C GLN A 210 7.00 31.91 11.53
N GLN A 211 5.79 31.77 12.09
CA GLN A 211 5.00 32.94 12.50
C GLN A 211 5.66 33.75 13.63
N GLN A 212 6.56 33.15 14.42
CA GLN A 212 7.40 33.90 15.37
C GLN A 212 8.63 34.56 14.72
N VAL A 213 9.08 34.11 13.55
CA VAL A 213 10.29 34.62 12.88
C VAL A 213 9.98 35.65 11.77
N VAL A 214 8.73 35.74 11.30
CA VAL A 214 8.33 36.61 10.17
C VAL A 214 8.08 38.09 10.58
N GLN A 215 8.33 38.50 11.83
CA GLN A 215 8.39 39.95 12.17
C GLN A 215 9.67 40.65 11.71
N SER A 216 10.61 39.96 11.06
CA SER A 216 11.85 40.59 10.57
C SER A 216 12.38 39.96 9.28
N ASN A 217 11.75 40.24 8.14
CA ASN A 217 12.42 40.66 6.90
C ASN A 217 11.47 40.59 5.70
N THR A 218 11.34 41.72 4.99
CA THR A 218 10.74 41.82 3.66
C THR A 218 11.76 41.43 2.58
N GLY A 219 11.42 40.48 1.71
CA GLY A 219 12.17 40.14 0.50
C GLY A 219 11.32 39.31 -0.48
N GLN A 220 11.39 39.66 -1.77
CA GLN A 220 10.48 39.29 -2.87
C GLN A 220 10.41 37.79 -3.26
N PRO A 221 9.35 37.33 -3.96
CA PRO A 221 9.24 35.94 -4.42
C PRO A 221 9.86 35.72 -5.82
N THR A 222 10.60 34.61 -5.97
CA THR A 222 11.09 34.08 -7.25
C THR A 222 10.16 32.99 -7.80
N VAL A 223 10.05 32.97 -9.13
CA VAL A 223 9.25 32.06 -9.98
C VAL A 223 9.91 30.68 -10.04
N PHE A 224 9.10 29.60 -10.05
CA PHE A 224 9.57 28.24 -10.36
C PHE A 224 8.65 27.54 -11.36
N ASP A 225 9.25 27.08 -12.46
CA ASP A 225 8.65 26.31 -13.55
C ASP A 225 8.31 24.86 -13.13
N SER A 226 7.24 24.32 -13.71
CA SER A 226 6.82 22.91 -13.54
C SER A 226 7.24 22.06 -14.75
N PRO A 227 7.81 20.85 -14.56
CA PRO A 227 7.99 19.90 -15.65
C PRO A 227 6.78 18.99 -15.84
N THR A 228 6.48 18.74 -17.11
CA THR A 228 5.45 17.83 -17.64
C THR A 228 5.88 16.36 -17.45
N ILE A 229 4.96 15.48 -17.02
CA ILE A 229 5.15 14.02 -17.08
C ILE A 229 4.05 13.40 -17.94
N HIS A 230 4.48 12.78 -19.04
CA HIS A 230 3.70 11.90 -19.92
C HIS A 230 3.51 10.54 -19.25
N LEU A 231 2.31 9.94 -19.34
CA LEU A 231 2.12 8.54 -18.96
C LEU A 231 1.24 7.82 -19.99
N ASP A 232 1.88 6.92 -20.74
CA ASP A 232 1.25 6.03 -21.71
C ASP A 232 0.36 4.97 -21.04
N SER A 233 -0.71 4.63 -21.76
CA SER A 233 -1.73 3.65 -21.43
C SER A 233 -1.29 2.21 -21.68
N TYR A 234 -1.57 1.30 -20.74
CA TYR A 234 -1.74 -0.13 -21.04
C TYR A 234 -2.95 -0.71 -20.30
N LEU A 235 -3.95 -1.13 -21.11
CA LEU A 235 -5.04 -2.03 -20.75
C LEU A 235 -4.51 -3.47 -20.69
N SER A 236 -4.93 -4.24 -19.69
CA SER A 236 -5.20 -5.69 -19.81
C SER A 236 -5.50 -6.34 -18.45
N GLY A 237 -6.67 -6.96 -18.34
CA GLY A 237 -6.94 -8.11 -17.46
C GLY A 237 -7.37 -7.79 -16.03
N SER A 238 -8.68 -7.86 -15.76
CA SER A 238 -9.19 -7.98 -14.39
C SER A 238 -8.94 -9.41 -13.87
N PRO A 239 -8.11 -9.63 -12.83
CA PRO A 239 -8.09 -10.90 -12.13
C PRO A 239 -9.39 -11.03 -11.33
N ALA A 240 -10.04 -12.20 -11.40
CA ALA A 240 -11.17 -12.51 -10.53
C ALA A 240 -10.78 -12.27 -9.07
N LEU A 241 -11.62 -11.56 -8.32
CA LEU A 241 -11.36 -11.29 -6.90
C LEU A 241 -11.38 -12.61 -6.13
N ASP A 242 -10.22 -13.06 -5.66
CA ASP A 242 -10.13 -14.22 -4.77
C ASP A 242 -10.39 -13.75 -3.33
N LEU A 243 -11.55 -14.13 -2.82
CA LEU A 243 -12.07 -13.74 -1.51
C LEU A 243 -11.60 -14.66 -0.38
N ASN A 244 -10.82 -15.71 -0.67
CA ASN A 244 -10.31 -16.62 0.34
C ASN A 244 -8.97 -16.13 0.89
N PRO A 245 -8.75 -16.18 2.22
CA PRO A 245 -7.48 -15.81 2.81
C PRO A 245 -6.36 -16.71 2.27
N GLN A 246 -5.34 -16.06 1.71
CA GLN A 246 -4.23 -16.77 1.09
C GLN A 246 -3.10 -17.05 2.08
N LEU A 247 -2.36 -18.13 1.82
CA LEU A 247 -1.09 -18.40 2.48
C LEU A 247 -0.04 -17.39 2.03
N ILE A 248 0.56 -16.69 2.99
CA ILE A 248 1.65 -15.74 2.73
C ILE A 248 2.96 -16.50 2.91
N ARG A 249 3.75 -16.56 1.84
CA ARG A 249 5.09 -17.16 1.84
C ARG A 249 6.12 -16.08 2.12
N TYR A 250 6.87 -16.25 3.19
CA TYR A 250 8.05 -15.46 3.49
C TYR A 250 9.27 -16.13 2.87
N LEU A 251 10.11 -15.35 2.20
CA LEU A 251 11.35 -15.80 1.58
C LEU A 251 12.45 -14.84 1.99
N THR A 252 13.54 -15.37 2.54
CA THR A 252 14.80 -14.64 2.69
C THR A 252 15.88 -15.42 1.95
N SER A 253 16.62 -14.71 1.11
CA SER A 253 17.74 -15.19 0.28
C SER A 253 18.97 -14.35 0.56
#